data_AF-A0A6L3SRY6-F1
#
_entry.id   AF-A0A6L3SRY6-F1
#
_cell.length_a   1.000
_cell.length_b   1.000
_cell.length_c   1.000
_cell.angle_alpha   90.00
_cell.angle_beta   90.00
_cell.angle_gamma   90.00
#
_symmetry.space_group_name_H-M   'P 1'
#
loop_
_entity.id
_entity.type
_entity.pdbx_description
1 polymer ?
#
loop_
_entity_poly.entity_id
_entity_poly.type
_entity_poly.pdbx_seq_one_letter_code
_entity_poly.pdbx_strand_id
1 'polypeptide(L)' 'MARTHDDLLDEVDRGIAMGEANSTALTAAIIGLTGAGCDATEFETALRDTRNALATLRRQRWAIPARATKP' A
#
# COMPACT_ATOMS: atom_id res chain seq x y z
N MET A 1 -22.57 5.20 14.49
CA MET A 1 -22.97 4.42 13.29
C MET A 1 -21.95 3.33 13.09
N ALA A 2 -22.37 2.07 12.98
CA ALA A 2 -21.44 0.97 12.72
C ALA A 2 -20.94 1.07 11.27
N ARG A 3 -19.62 0.94 11.05
CA ARG A 3 -19.05 0.84 9.70
C ARG A 3 -19.70 -0.34 8.99
N THR A 4 -20.10 -0.12 7.75
CA THR A 4 -20.59 -1.21 6.92
C THR A 4 -19.42 -2.04 6.41
N HIS A 5 -19.73 -3.27 5.98
CA HIS A 5 -18.77 -4.16 5.35
C HIS A 5 -18.11 -3.54 4.12
N ASP A 6 -18.89 -2.78 3.35
CA ASP A 6 -18.44 -2.12 2.12
C ASP A 6 -17.49 -0.95 2.44
N ASP A 7 -17.74 -0.20 3.52
CA ASP A 7 -16.83 0.85 3.99
C ASP A 7 -15.43 0.31 4.33
N LEU A 8 -15.35 -0.91 4.89
CA LEU A 8 -14.08 -1.55 5.24
C LEU A 8 -13.32 -2.03 4.01
N LEU A 9 -14.04 -2.56 3.00
CA LEU A 9 -13.43 -2.94 1.72
C LEU A 9 -12.88 -1.71 0.99
N ASP A 10 -13.66 -0.62 0.93
CA ASP A 10 -13.25 0.62 0.27
C ASP A 10 -12.04 1.28 0.97
N GLU A 11 -11.99 1.22 2.31
CA GLU A 11 -10.84 1.71 3.08
C GLU A 11 -9.58 0.91 2.79
N VAL A 12 -9.67 -0.42 2.74
CA VAL A 12 -8.54 -1.30 2.41
C VAL A 12 -8.08 -1.09 0.97
N ASP A 13 -9.01 -1.00 0.01
CA ASP A 13 -8.68 -0.79 -1.40
C ASP A 13 -8.02 0.58 -1.63
N ARG A 14 -8.51 1.63 -0.97
CA ARG A 14 -7.86 2.95 -0.97
C ARG A 14 -6.47 2.90 -0.35
N GLY A 15 -6.30 2.17 0.75
CA GLY A 15 -5.01 1.99 1.40
C GLY A 15 -3.99 1.27 0.50
N ILE A 16 -4.43 0.25 -0.24
CA ILE A 16 -3.60 -0.47 -1.21
C ILE A 16 -3.18 0.47 -2.35
N ALA A 17 -4.13 1.19 -2.95
CA ALA A 17 -3.84 2.11 -4.05
C ALA A 17 -2.85 3.21 -3.64
N MET A 18 -3.03 3.78 -2.44
CA MET A 18 -2.12 4.79 -1.90
C MET A 18 -0.73 4.22 -1.61
N GLY A 19 -0.64 3.02 -1.04
CA GLY A 19 0.64 2.36 -0.79
C GLY A 19 1.40 2.03 -2.09
N GLU A 20 0.70 1.63 -3.16
CA GLU A 20 1.31 1.36 -4.47
C GLU A 20 1.83 2.65 -5.13
N ALA A 21 1.07 3.74 -5.05
CA ALA A 21 1.51 5.05 -5.51
C ALA A 21 2.77 5.52 -4.74
N ASN A 22 2.77 5.41 -3.41
CA ASN A 22 3.92 5.75 -2.57
C ASN A 22 5.14 4.88 -2.88
N SER A 23 4.97 3.56 -3.05
CA SER A 23 6.06 2.66 -3.43
C SER A 23 6.68 3.05 -4.77
N THR A 24 5.87 3.47 -5.73
CA THR A 24 6.33 3.95 -7.04
C THR A 24 7.14 5.24 -6.91
N ALA A 25 6.60 6.22 -6.17
CA ALA A 25 7.27 7.49 -5.93
C ALA A 25 8.63 7.32 -5.21
N LEU A 26 8.67 6.50 -4.15
CA LEU A 26 9.89 6.18 -3.42
C LEU A 26 10.92 5.48 -4.31
N THR A 27 10.50 4.55 -5.16
CA THR A 27 11.40 3.87 -6.11
C THR A 27 12.02 4.88 -7.10
N ALA A 28 11.22 5.81 -7.63
CA ALA A 28 11.72 6.85 -8.52
C ALA A 28 12.71 7.79 -7.81
N ALA A 29 12.42 8.17 -6.56
CA ALA A 29 13.30 9.00 -5.75
C ALA A 29 14.65 8.31 -5.48
N ILE A 30 14.64 7.02 -5.11
CA ILE A 30 15.86 6.22 -4.91
C ILE A 30 16.71 6.21 -6.19
N ILE A 31 16.10 5.90 -7.34
CA ILE A 31 16.81 5.89 -8.62
C ILE A 31 17.46 7.25 -8.92
N GLY A 32 16.73 8.35 -8.71
CA GLY A 32 17.25 9.70 -8.91
C GLY A 32 18.42 10.04 -7.97
N LEU A 33 18.30 9.73 -6.69
CA LEU A 33 19.33 9.98 -5.67
C LEU A 33 20.58 9.13 -5.93
N THR A 34 20.42 7.83 -6.17
CA THR A 34 21.54 6.93 -6.49
C THR A 34 22.23 7.36 -7.79
N GLY A 35 21.47 7.77 -8.81
CA GLY A 35 22.02 8.30 -10.05
C GLY A 35 22.83 9.60 -9.86
N ALA A 36 22.47 10.41 -8.87
CA ALA A 36 23.21 11.60 -8.48
C ALA A 36 24.39 11.32 -7.51
N GLY A 37 24.60 10.06 -7.11
CA GLY A 37 25.61 9.68 -6.12
C GLY A 37 25.27 10.08 -4.69
N CYS A 38 24.00 10.39 -4.41
CA CYS A 38 23.50 10.72 -3.08
C CYS A 38 23.10 9.45 -2.30
N ASP A 39 23.15 9.55 -0.97
CA ASP A 39 22.61 8.51 -0.09
C ASP A 39 21.08 8.43 -0.22
N ALA A 40 20.56 7.21 -0.37
CA ALA A 40 19.14 6.91 -0.49
C ALA A 40 18.64 5.96 0.62
N THR A 41 19.46 5.67 1.64
CA THR A 41 19.18 4.65 2.68
C THR A 41 17.85 4.88 3.41
N GLU A 42 17.51 6.13 3.71
CA GLU A 42 16.23 6.46 4.35
C GLU A 42 15.03 6.15 3.44
N PHE A 43 15.15 6.45 2.15
CA PHE A 43 14.11 6.15 1.16
C PHE A 43 13.96 4.64 0.92
N GLU A 44 15.05 3.88 0.94
CA GLU A 44 15.02 2.42 0.87
C GLU A 44 14.32 1.80 2.09
N THR A 45 14.55 2.37 3.27
CA THR A 45 13.88 1.96 4.51
C THR A 45 12.38 2.26 4.42
N ALA A 46 12.00 3.48 4.03
CA ALA A 46 10.60 3.86 3.83
C ALA A 46 9.90 2.99 2.77
N LEU A 47 10.60 2.62 1.70
CA LEU A 47 10.08 1.73 0.66
C LEU A 47 9.82 0.32 1.21
N ARG A 48 10.72 -0.20 2.04
CA ARG A 48 10.56 -1.50 2.70
C ARG A 48 9.34 -1.49 3.62
N ASP A 49 9.18 -0.46 4.43
CA ASP A 49 8.05 -0.34 5.35
C ASP A 49 6.72 -0.21 4.60
N THR A 50 6.70 0.58 3.53
CA THR A 50 5.53 0.70 2.64
C THR A 50 5.13 -0.65 2.05
N ARG A 51 6.11 -1.45 1.58
CA ARG A 51 5.85 -2.79 1.03
C ARG A 51 5.33 -3.77 2.09
N ASN A 52 5.84 -3.69 3.33
CA ASN A 52 5.35 -4.49 4.44
C ASN A 52 3.90 -4.14 4.82
N ALA A 53 3.57 -2.85 4.84
CA ALA A 53 2.21 -2.38 5.06
C ALA A 53 1.26 -2.86 3.95
N LEU A 54 1.67 -2.74 2.68
CA LEU A 54 0.91 -3.24 1.53
C LEU A 54 0.64 -4.76 1.61
N ALA A 55 1.63 -5.55 2.01
CA ALA A 55 1.45 -7.00 2.20
C ALA A 55 0.39 -7.30 3.28
N THR A 56 0.31 -6.46 4.31
CA THR A 56 -0.70 -6.59 5.37
C THR A 56 -2.09 -6.18 4.88
N LEU A 57 -2.21 -5.05 4.18
CA LEU A 57 -3.47 -4.60 3.59
C LEU A 57 -4.01 -5.60 2.58
N ARG A 58 -3.16 -6.18 1.72
CA ARG A 58 -3.56 -7.23 0.78
C ARG A 58 -4.10 -8.46 1.52
N ARG A 59 -3.45 -8.90 2.61
CA ARG A 59 -3.97 -10.00 3.44
C ARG A 59 -5.32 -9.67 4.08
N GLN A 60 -5.49 -8.44 4.57
CA GLN A 60 -6.78 -7.97 5.10
C GLN A 60 -7.86 -8.00 4.03
N ARG A 61 -7.57 -7.54 2.80
CA ARG A 61 -8.50 -7.59 1.67
C ARG A 61 -9.01 -9.01 1.40
N TRP A 62 -8.12 -10.00 1.41
CA TRP A 62 -8.50 -11.42 1.24
C TRP A 62 -9.31 -11.98 2.41
N ALA A 63 -9.07 -11.46 3.63
CA ALA A 63 -9.77 -11.89 4.84
C ALA A 63 -11.16 -11.25 5.00
N ILE A 64 -11.43 -10.14 4.30
CA ILE A 64 -12.77 -9.55 4.26
C ILE A 64 -13.57 -10.38 3.25
N PRO A 65 -14.57 -11.17 3.69
CA PRO A 65 -15.34 -11.98 2.77
C PRO A 65 -16.04 -11.07 1.77
N ALA A 66 -15.74 -11.21 0.48
CA ALA A 66 -16.58 -10.62 -0.55
C ALA A 66 -17.99 -11.14 -0.26
N ARG A 67 -18.94 -10.26 0.09
CA ARG A 67 -20.34 -10.65 0.24
C ARG A 67 -20.66 -11.45 -1.00
N ALA A 68 -20.87 -12.76 -0.83
CA ALA A 68 -21.28 -13.64 -1.90
C ALA A 68 -22.45 -12.93 -2.57
N THR A 69 -22.21 -12.53 -3.81
CA THR A 69 -23.17 -12.04 -4.77
C THR A 69 -24.47 -12.77 -4.53
N LYS A 70 -25.45 -12.09 -3.91
CA LYS A 70 -26.82 -12.60 -3.96
C LYS A 70 -27.24 -12.48 -5.43
N PRO A 71 -27.61 -13.57 -6.11
CA PRO A 71 -28.34 -13.46 -7.37
C PRO A 71 -29.67 -12.73 -7.16
#